data_AF-A0A059B0N5-F1
#
_entry.id   AF-A0A059B0N5-F1
#
_cell.length_a   1.000
_cell.length_b   1.000
_cell.length_c   1.000
_cell.angle_alpha   90.00
_cell.angle_beta   90.00
_cell.angle_gamma   90.00
#
_symmetry.space_group_name_H-M   'P 1'
#
loop_
_entity.id
_entity.type
_entity.pdbx_description
1 polymer ?
#
loop_
_entity_poly.entity_id
_entity_poly.type
_entity_poly.pdbx_seq_one_letter_code
_entity_poly.pdbx_strand_id
1 'polypeptide(L)'
;MAIHPCLPLLLMHIVLAPHAFASPSPVQDPELVVQEVNESIFNASRRNLGFLSCGTGNPIDDCWRCDPNWEKNRQRLADCAIGFGKHAIGGRDGKIYVVTDPGDDNPVNPKLGTLRHAVIQNEPLWIVFARDMVIRLKEELIMNSFKTIDGRGASVHIAGGPCITIQFVTNIIIHGLNIHDCKQGGNAYVRDSPDHYGWRTVSDGDGVSIFGGSHIWVDHCSLSNCRDGLIDAIRGATAITLSNNYLTHHNKVMLLGHSDSYTQDKNMQITIAFNHFGEGLVQRMPRCRHGYFHVVNNDYTHWEMYAVGGSAAPTINSQGNRFVAPDDAFNKEVTKHEDAPQSEWKHWNWRSEGDLMVNGAFFTASGAGASSSYAKASSLGARPSSVVGSITASAGTLGCKKGKRC
;
A
#
# COMPACT_ATOMS: atom_id res chain seq x y z
N MET A 1 61.06 -26.66 40.22
CA MET A 1 60.72 -25.23 40.40
C MET A 1 60.21 -24.72 39.07
N ALA A 2 58.89 -24.75 38.86
CA ALA A 2 58.23 -24.19 37.69
C ALA A 2 56.83 -23.78 38.14
N ILE A 3 56.55 -22.49 38.09
CA ILE A 3 55.30 -21.86 38.50
C ILE A 3 54.58 -21.46 37.22
N HIS A 4 53.39 -22.02 36.97
CA HIS A 4 52.45 -21.52 35.96
C HIS A 4 51.31 -20.79 36.68
N PRO A 5 50.92 -19.57 36.27
CA PRO A 5 49.84 -18.84 36.89
C PRO A 5 48.47 -19.28 36.34
N CYS A 6 47.51 -19.36 37.23
CA CYS A 6 46.10 -19.63 36.95
C CYS A 6 45.43 -18.36 36.41
N LEU A 7 44.80 -18.43 35.23
CA LEU A 7 43.98 -17.36 34.66
C LEU A 7 42.52 -17.54 35.11
N PRO A 8 41.81 -16.50 35.59
CA PRO A 8 40.39 -16.63 35.93
C PRO A 8 39.53 -16.52 34.65
N LEU A 9 38.63 -17.47 34.46
CA LEU A 9 37.59 -17.43 33.42
C LEU A 9 36.59 -16.32 33.76
N LEU A 10 36.57 -15.24 32.98
CA LEU A 10 35.55 -14.20 33.06
C LEU A 10 34.29 -14.71 32.31
N LEU A 11 33.25 -15.11 33.05
CA LEU A 11 31.95 -15.43 32.48
C LEU A 11 31.27 -14.13 32.01
N MET A 12 31.48 -13.75 30.75
CA MET A 12 30.81 -12.60 30.14
C MET A 12 29.34 -12.95 29.93
N HIS A 13 28.47 -12.47 30.83
CA HIS A 13 27.02 -12.54 30.64
C HIS A 13 26.65 -11.58 29.52
N ILE A 14 26.46 -12.12 28.31
CA ILE A 14 25.89 -11.39 27.18
C ILE A 14 24.41 -11.18 27.51
N VAL A 15 24.08 -10.01 28.04
CA VAL A 15 22.71 -9.52 28.06
C VAL A 15 22.34 -9.20 26.62
N LEU A 16 21.61 -10.11 25.97
CA LEU A 16 20.94 -9.84 24.69
C LEU A 16 19.90 -8.74 24.95
N ALA A 17 20.26 -7.50 24.61
CA ALA A 17 19.29 -6.42 24.54
C ALA A 17 18.23 -6.79 23.48
N PRO A 18 16.93 -6.67 23.78
CA PRO A 18 15.91 -6.80 22.76
C PRO A 18 16.21 -5.77 21.67
N HIS A 19 16.24 -6.22 20.42
CA HIS A 19 16.46 -5.32 19.28
C HIS A 19 15.30 -4.34 19.29
N ALA A 20 15.57 -3.11 19.74
CA ALA A 20 14.62 -2.02 19.66
C ALA A 20 14.40 -1.75 18.16
N PHE A 21 13.30 -2.27 17.62
CA PHE A 21 12.79 -1.83 16.33
C PHE A 21 12.47 -0.34 16.49
N ALA A 22 13.40 0.52 16.05
CA ALA A 22 13.12 1.94 15.94
C ALA A 22 11.99 2.09 14.93
N SER A 23 10.79 2.42 15.39
CA SER A 23 9.71 2.83 14.49
C SER A 23 10.25 3.96 13.61
N PRO A 24 10.12 3.88 12.28
CA PRO A 24 10.65 4.93 11.43
C PRO A 24 9.97 6.24 11.82
N SER A 25 10.80 7.24 12.13
CA SER A 25 10.31 8.58 12.38
C SER A 25 9.60 9.09 11.14
N PRO A 26 8.42 9.72 11.27
CA PRO A 26 7.76 10.34 10.13
C PRO A 26 8.72 11.35 9.48
N VAL A 27 8.62 11.50 8.16
CA VAL A 27 9.36 12.54 7.45
C VAL A 27 8.94 13.88 8.05
N GLN A 28 9.91 14.67 8.50
CA GLN A 28 9.66 15.91 9.25
C GLN A 28 8.89 16.93 8.41
N ASP A 29 9.18 17.00 7.11
CA ASP A 29 8.47 17.82 6.15
C ASP A 29 7.81 16.93 5.07
N PRO A 30 6.54 16.55 5.24
CA PRO A 30 5.81 15.74 4.26
C PRO A 30 5.72 16.41 2.88
N GLU A 31 5.80 17.75 2.80
CA GLU A 31 5.66 18.49 1.55
C GLU A 31 6.87 18.27 0.61
N LEU A 32 8.04 17.91 1.15
CA LEU A 32 9.20 17.51 0.34
C LEU A 32 8.93 16.20 -0.41
N VAL A 33 8.25 15.24 0.22
CA VAL A 33 7.88 13.98 -0.44
C VAL A 33 6.83 14.23 -1.53
N VAL A 34 5.88 15.13 -1.28
CA VAL A 34 4.92 15.58 -2.32
C VAL A 34 5.66 16.21 -3.50
N GLN A 35 6.65 17.06 -3.25
CA GLN A 35 7.46 17.67 -4.30
C GLN A 35 8.20 16.60 -5.13
N GLU A 36 8.84 15.62 -4.49
CA GLU A 36 9.55 14.53 -5.18
C GLU A 36 8.60 13.67 -6.04
N VAL A 37 7.38 13.41 -5.56
CA VAL A 37 6.35 12.71 -6.34
C VAL A 37 5.99 13.51 -7.59
N ASN A 38 5.74 14.80 -7.42
CA ASN A 38 5.42 15.73 -8.51
C ASN A 38 6.57 15.86 -9.52
N GLU A 39 7.82 15.94 -9.04
CA GLU A 39 9.03 15.89 -9.89
C GLU A 39 9.15 14.59 -10.67
N SER A 40 8.85 13.44 -10.05
CA SER A 40 8.87 12.14 -10.71
C SER A 40 7.82 12.06 -11.83
N ILE A 41 6.61 12.53 -11.55
CA ILE A 41 5.51 12.65 -12.52
C ILE A 41 5.89 13.56 -13.70
N PHE A 42 6.43 14.74 -13.38
CA PHE A 42 6.84 15.71 -14.38
C PHE A 42 7.98 15.17 -15.26
N ASN A 43 8.97 14.49 -14.68
CA ASN A 43 10.07 13.90 -15.43
C ASN A 43 9.61 12.76 -16.35
N ALA A 44 8.65 11.93 -15.93
CA ALA A 44 8.04 10.93 -16.81
C ALA A 44 7.34 11.57 -18.03
N SER A 45 6.83 12.80 -17.90
CA SER A 45 6.18 13.52 -19.02
C SER A 45 7.14 13.98 -20.11
N ARG A 46 8.38 14.32 -19.74
CA ARG A 46 9.38 14.83 -20.69
C ARG A 46 10.22 13.73 -21.34
N ARG A 47 10.34 12.56 -20.71
CA ARG A 47 11.21 11.45 -21.15
C ARG A 47 10.66 10.62 -22.32
N ASN A 48 9.93 11.24 -23.26
CA ASN A 48 9.54 10.63 -24.55
C ASN A 48 10.73 10.39 -25.52
N LEU A 49 11.98 10.43 -25.05
CA LEU A 49 13.20 10.40 -25.88
C LEU A 49 14.19 9.27 -25.50
N GLY A 50 13.82 8.32 -24.64
CA GLY A 50 14.71 7.22 -24.22
C GLY A 50 14.14 5.84 -24.54
N PHE A 51 15.00 4.94 -25.06
CA PHE A 51 14.72 3.54 -25.42
C PHE A 51 14.14 2.64 -24.29
N LEU A 52 14.04 3.16 -23.04
CA LEU A 52 13.65 2.43 -21.83
C LEU A 52 12.36 2.95 -21.15
N SER A 53 11.76 4.06 -21.61
CA SER A 53 10.50 4.58 -21.03
C SER A 53 9.29 3.92 -21.70
N CYS A 54 8.27 3.54 -20.92
CA CYS A 54 7.00 3.11 -21.52
C CYS A 54 6.19 4.24 -22.13
N GLY A 55 6.52 5.50 -21.78
CA GLY A 55 5.77 6.66 -22.24
C GLY A 55 4.30 6.61 -21.83
N THR A 56 3.94 5.79 -20.84
CA THR A 56 2.58 5.75 -20.28
C THR A 56 2.28 7.05 -19.56
N GLY A 57 3.33 7.67 -19.03
CA GLY A 57 3.28 8.86 -18.23
C GLY A 57 3.01 8.63 -16.75
N ASN A 58 2.88 7.37 -16.37
CA ASN A 58 2.95 6.90 -15.00
C ASN A 58 4.41 6.57 -14.65
N PRO A 59 5.07 7.33 -13.77
CA PRO A 59 6.49 7.16 -13.47
C PRO A 59 6.83 5.80 -12.83
N ILE A 60 5.89 5.18 -12.13
CA ILE A 60 6.07 3.86 -11.51
C ILE A 60 6.20 2.81 -12.61
N ASP A 61 5.23 2.75 -13.51
CA ASP A 61 5.21 1.81 -14.63
C ASP A 61 6.37 2.08 -15.60
N ASP A 62 6.59 3.35 -15.96
CA ASP A 62 7.64 3.76 -16.89
C ASP A 62 9.06 3.36 -16.39
N CYS A 63 9.23 3.14 -15.08
CA CYS A 63 10.51 2.76 -14.46
C CYS A 63 10.92 1.30 -14.69
N TRP A 64 9.96 0.36 -14.77
CA TRP A 64 10.26 -1.08 -14.88
C TRP A 64 9.53 -1.81 -16.01
N ARG A 65 8.31 -1.39 -16.35
CA ARG A 65 7.37 -2.20 -17.13
C ARG A 65 7.85 -2.48 -18.55
N CYS A 66 8.62 -1.55 -19.12
CA CYS A 66 9.15 -1.66 -20.48
C CYS A 66 10.45 -2.42 -20.60
N ASP A 67 11.01 -2.90 -19.49
CA ASP A 67 12.10 -3.85 -19.54
C ASP A 67 11.59 -5.16 -20.17
N PRO A 68 12.01 -5.53 -21.40
CA PRO A 68 11.59 -6.80 -22.01
C PRO A 68 12.11 -8.00 -21.23
N ASN A 69 13.09 -7.81 -20.33
CA ASN A 69 13.68 -8.80 -19.45
C ASN A 69 13.22 -8.63 -17.99
N TRP A 70 12.09 -7.97 -17.71
CA TRP A 70 11.55 -7.80 -16.36
C TRP A 70 11.51 -9.12 -15.56
N GLU A 71 11.31 -10.26 -16.23
CA GLU A 71 11.29 -11.58 -15.60
C GLU A 71 12.66 -12.00 -15.03
N LYS A 72 13.76 -11.59 -15.68
CA LYS A 72 15.13 -11.80 -15.19
C LYS A 72 15.55 -10.71 -14.21
N ASN A 73 14.93 -9.53 -14.30
CA ASN A 73 15.22 -8.34 -13.50
C ASN A 73 14.09 -8.02 -12.51
N ARG A 74 13.38 -9.03 -11.98
CA ARG A 74 12.14 -8.83 -11.20
C ARG A 74 12.30 -7.83 -10.07
N GLN A 75 13.42 -7.94 -9.36
CA GLN A 75 13.78 -7.16 -8.18
C GLN A 75 13.96 -5.67 -8.49
N ARG A 76 14.21 -5.28 -9.76
CA ARG A 76 14.27 -3.88 -10.19
C ARG A 76 12.98 -3.11 -9.90
N LEU A 77 11.83 -3.79 -9.82
CA LEU A 77 10.56 -3.19 -9.42
C LEU A 77 10.69 -2.42 -8.10
N ALA A 78 11.45 -2.92 -7.13
CA ALA A 78 11.59 -2.32 -5.80
C ALA A 78 12.25 -0.93 -5.80
N ASP A 79 12.89 -0.53 -6.90
CA ASP A 79 13.49 0.80 -7.05
C ASP A 79 12.54 1.81 -7.72
N CYS A 80 11.30 1.40 -8.05
CA CYS A 80 10.34 2.19 -8.81
C CYS A 80 9.20 2.80 -7.98
N ALA A 81 9.13 2.47 -6.68
CA ALA A 81 8.17 3.10 -5.78
C ALA A 81 8.45 4.61 -5.65
N ILE A 82 7.37 5.39 -5.50
CA ILE A 82 7.45 6.84 -5.22
C ILE A 82 6.71 7.15 -3.92
N GLY A 83 6.71 8.41 -3.49
CA GLY A 83 5.93 8.85 -2.34
C GLY A 83 6.48 8.35 -1.01
N PHE A 84 5.63 8.31 0.01
CA PHE A 84 6.06 7.94 1.37
C PHE A 84 6.56 6.47 1.46
N GLY A 85 6.12 5.61 0.55
CA GLY A 85 6.52 4.22 0.45
C GLY A 85 7.75 3.97 -0.44
N LYS A 86 8.40 5.01 -0.98
CA LYS A 86 9.54 4.89 -1.91
C LYS A 86 10.72 4.03 -1.40
N HIS A 87 10.81 3.84 -0.08
CA HIS A 87 11.85 3.04 0.57
C HIS A 87 11.41 1.61 0.94
N ALA A 88 10.21 1.19 0.53
CA ALA A 88 9.75 -0.19 0.67
C ALA A 88 10.55 -1.11 -0.28
N ILE A 89 11.68 -1.64 0.18
CA ILE A 89 12.54 -2.48 -0.67
C ILE A 89 12.08 -3.93 -0.78
N GLY A 90 11.09 -4.34 0.02
CA GLY A 90 10.57 -5.71 0.01
C GLY A 90 11.68 -6.75 0.22
N GLY A 91 11.65 -7.80 -0.61
CA GLY A 91 12.67 -8.84 -0.67
C GLY A 91 13.75 -8.61 -1.75
N ARG A 92 14.01 -7.36 -2.17
CA ARG A 92 14.93 -7.03 -3.30
C ARG A 92 16.31 -7.68 -3.16
N ASP A 93 16.85 -7.72 -1.96
CA ASP A 93 18.21 -8.22 -1.70
C ASP A 93 18.22 -9.71 -1.29
N GLY A 94 17.07 -10.37 -1.48
CA GLY A 94 16.82 -11.76 -1.13
C GLY A 94 16.93 -12.74 -2.30
N LYS A 95 16.76 -14.03 -1.99
CA LYS A 95 16.62 -15.06 -3.03
C LYS A 95 15.19 -15.08 -3.58
N ILE A 96 15.04 -15.55 -4.80
CA ILE A 96 13.72 -15.85 -5.37
C ILE A 96 13.19 -17.13 -4.72
N TYR A 97 11.99 -17.05 -4.15
CA TYR A 97 11.22 -18.21 -3.69
C TYR A 97 10.08 -18.47 -4.67
N VAL A 98 9.95 -19.70 -5.16
CA VAL A 98 8.86 -20.05 -6.10
C VAL A 98 7.79 -20.84 -5.35
N VAL A 99 6.60 -20.27 -5.23
CA VAL A 99 5.41 -20.96 -4.74
C VAL A 99 4.97 -21.97 -5.79
N THR A 100 4.89 -23.24 -5.40
CA THR A 100 4.52 -24.38 -6.24
C THR A 100 3.25 -25.08 -5.76
N ASP A 101 2.85 -24.84 -4.52
CA ASP A 101 1.69 -25.42 -3.85
C ASP A 101 0.75 -24.29 -3.35
N PRO A 102 -0.50 -24.21 -3.86
CA PRO A 102 -1.48 -23.23 -3.40
C PRO A 102 -2.15 -23.59 -2.06
N GLY A 103 -1.82 -24.74 -1.48
CA GLY A 103 -2.40 -25.22 -0.22
C GLY A 103 -1.99 -24.39 1.00
N ASP A 104 -2.88 -24.37 2.01
CA ASP A 104 -2.67 -23.69 3.28
C ASP A 104 -3.22 -24.52 4.46
N ASP A 105 -2.93 -25.82 4.47
CA ASP A 105 -3.59 -26.76 5.37
C ASP A 105 -3.31 -26.54 6.86
N ASN A 106 -2.14 -26.01 7.20
CA ASN A 106 -1.67 -25.86 8.56
C ASN A 106 -1.04 -24.46 8.76
N PRO A 107 -1.77 -23.53 9.40
CA PRO A 107 -1.30 -22.18 9.69
C PRO A 107 -0.08 -22.12 10.62
N VAL A 108 0.17 -23.17 11.40
CA VAL A 108 1.31 -23.27 12.32
C VAL A 108 2.50 -23.96 11.64
N ASN A 109 2.29 -24.96 10.79
CA ASN A 109 3.39 -25.72 10.18
C ASN A 109 3.22 -25.74 8.65
N PRO A 110 3.46 -24.61 7.97
CA PRO A 110 3.28 -24.52 6.53
C PRO A 110 4.29 -25.40 5.78
N LYS A 111 3.83 -26.04 4.71
CA LYS A 111 4.67 -26.92 3.88
C LYS A 111 5.62 -26.10 3.01
N LEU A 112 6.85 -26.58 2.82
CA LEU A 112 7.76 -26.01 1.81
C LEU A 112 7.08 -26.02 0.42
N GLY A 113 7.21 -24.93 -0.32
CA GLY A 113 6.53 -24.68 -1.60
C GLY A 113 5.25 -23.86 -1.49
N THR A 114 4.73 -23.63 -0.28
CA THR A 114 3.51 -22.81 -0.05
C THR A 114 3.84 -21.33 0.14
N LEU A 115 2.87 -20.46 -0.11
CA LEU A 115 3.00 -19.02 0.15
C LEU A 115 3.24 -18.74 1.64
N ARG A 116 2.51 -19.40 2.54
CA ARG A 116 2.68 -19.21 4.00
C ARG A 116 4.09 -19.56 4.46
N HIS A 117 4.67 -20.66 3.95
CA HIS A 117 6.05 -20.99 4.27
C HIS A 117 7.00 -19.88 3.82
N ALA A 118 6.81 -19.33 2.62
CA ALA A 118 7.69 -18.30 2.07
C ALA A 118 7.68 -17.01 2.91
N VAL A 119 6.50 -16.49 3.24
CA VAL A 119 6.36 -15.15 3.84
C VAL A 119 6.86 -15.06 5.28
N ILE A 120 6.95 -16.20 5.99
CA ILE A 120 7.41 -16.22 7.38
C ILE A 120 8.94 -16.32 7.51
N GLN A 121 9.70 -16.57 6.43
CA GLN A 121 11.15 -16.80 6.57
C GLN A 121 11.89 -15.57 7.11
N ASN A 122 13.01 -15.78 7.80
CA ASN A 122 13.81 -14.70 8.38
C ASN A 122 14.57 -13.92 7.31
N GLU A 123 15.08 -14.59 6.28
CA GLU A 123 15.78 -13.93 5.19
C GLU A 123 14.83 -13.09 4.31
N PRO A 124 15.35 -12.04 3.66
CA PRO A 124 14.62 -11.37 2.59
C PRO A 124 14.27 -12.36 1.47
N LEU A 125 13.03 -12.30 0.97
CA LEU A 125 12.58 -13.17 -0.12
C LEU A 125 11.76 -12.43 -1.16
N TRP A 126 12.09 -12.65 -2.43
CA TRP A 126 11.28 -12.26 -3.57
C TRP A 126 10.42 -13.45 -4.00
N ILE A 127 9.14 -13.44 -3.61
CA ILE A 127 8.23 -14.58 -3.73
C ILE A 127 7.47 -14.47 -5.05
N VAL A 128 7.58 -15.49 -5.89
CA VAL A 128 6.92 -15.60 -7.20
C VAL A 128 6.11 -16.89 -7.29
N PHE A 129 5.31 -17.05 -8.35
CA PHE A 129 4.40 -18.18 -8.51
C PHE A 129 4.76 -19.00 -9.75
N ALA A 130 4.76 -20.33 -9.62
CA ALA A 130 5.12 -21.23 -10.71
C ALA A 130 4.08 -21.28 -11.84
N ARG A 131 2.82 -20.98 -11.51
CA ARG A 131 1.64 -21.05 -12.38
C ARG A 131 0.52 -20.22 -11.79
N ASP A 132 -0.58 -20.09 -12.53
CA ASP A 132 -1.83 -19.53 -12.01
C ASP A 132 -2.31 -20.30 -10.78
N MET A 133 -2.76 -19.58 -9.75
CA MET A 133 -3.13 -20.16 -8.46
C MET A 133 -4.33 -19.43 -7.86
N VAL A 134 -5.21 -20.21 -7.23
CA VAL A 134 -6.19 -19.71 -6.27
C VAL A 134 -5.79 -20.23 -4.90
N ILE A 135 -5.36 -19.34 -4.02
CA ILE A 135 -4.89 -19.63 -2.68
C ILE A 135 -6.01 -19.27 -1.71
N ARG A 136 -6.66 -20.29 -1.16
CA ARG A 136 -7.63 -20.13 -0.08
C ARG A 136 -6.94 -20.38 1.25
N LEU A 137 -6.58 -19.31 1.93
CA LEU A 137 -5.94 -19.38 3.24
C LEU A 137 -6.93 -19.93 4.27
N LYS A 138 -6.43 -20.67 5.26
CA LYS A 138 -7.24 -21.08 6.43
C LYS A 138 -7.31 -20.00 7.49
N GLU A 139 -6.23 -19.25 7.63
CA GLU A 139 -6.06 -18.18 8.62
C GLU A 139 -5.37 -16.98 7.97
N GLU A 140 -5.36 -15.82 8.62
CA GLU A 140 -4.65 -14.64 8.12
C GLU A 140 -3.21 -14.99 7.69
N LEU A 141 -2.77 -14.50 6.53
CA LEU A 141 -1.39 -14.63 6.07
C LEU A 141 -0.54 -13.56 6.76
N ILE A 142 -0.05 -13.90 7.94
CA ILE A 142 0.93 -13.09 8.68
C ILE A 142 2.32 -13.39 8.14
N MET A 143 3.17 -12.37 8.08
CA MET A 143 4.49 -12.44 7.45
C MET A 143 5.57 -11.74 8.27
N ASN A 144 6.81 -12.10 7.99
CA ASN A 144 7.99 -11.43 8.51
C ASN A 144 8.40 -10.25 7.60
N SER A 145 9.31 -9.40 8.05
CA SER A 145 9.84 -8.25 7.29
C SER A 145 10.59 -8.68 6.03
N PHE A 146 10.82 -7.73 5.11
CA PHE A 146 11.62 -7.91 3.88
C PHE A 146 11.06 -8.97 2.92
N LYS A 147 9.77 -8.84 2.58
CA LYS A 147 9.09 -9.74 1.66
C LYS A 147 8.53 -8.98 0.48
N THR A 148 8.71 -9.55 -0.71
CA THR A 148 7.94 -9.17 -1.89
C THR A 148 7.06 -10.34 -2.29
N ILE A 149 5.75 -10.12 -2.44
CA ILE A 149 4.85 -11.07 -3.11
C ILE A 149 4.57 -10.53 -4.51
N ASP A 150 5.13 -11.16 -5.53
CA ASP A 150 5.12 -10.72 -6.93
C ASP A 150 4.33 -11.69 -7.81
N GLY A 151 3.09 -11.30 -8.15
CA GLY A 151 2.20 -12.06 -9.00
C GLY A 151 2.55 -12.04 -10.50
N ARG A 152 3.50 -11.22 -10.96
CA ARG A 152 3.77 -11.08 -12.40
C ARG A 152 4.16 -12.40 -13.04
N GLY A 153 3.50 -12.73 -14.15
CA GLY A 153 3.72 -13.97 -14.90
C GLY A 153 2.76 -15.11 -14.53
N ALA A 154 1.84 -14.90 -13.59
CA ALA A 154 0.78 -15.82 -13.23
C ALA A 154 -0.49 -15.04 -12.79
N SER A 155 -1.67 -15.63 -12.97
CA SER A 155 -2.90 -15.13 -12.35
C SER A 155 -3.01 -15.70 -10.94
N VAL A 156 -2.71 -14.88 -9.94
CA VAL A 156 -2.69 -15.31 -8.53
C VAL A 156 -3.85 -14.64 -7.79
N HIS A 157 -4.69 -15.48 -7.20
CA HIS A 157 -5.83 -15.07 -6.41
C HIS A 157 -5.62 -15.47 -4.95
N ILE A 158 -5.77 -14.52 -4.02
CA ILE A 158 -5.93 -14.80 -2.59
C ILE A 158 -7.41 -14.55 -2.29
N ALA A 159 -8.18 -15.62 -2.12
CA ALA A 159 -9.64 -15.51 -2.12
C ALA A 159 -10.37 -16.62 -1.36
N GLY A 160 -11.59 -16.28 -0.91
CA GLY A 160 -12.54 -17.22 -0.30
C GLY A 160 -12.20 -17.69 1.12
N GLY A 161 -11.21 -17.07 1.74
CA GLY A 161 -10.79 -17.27 3.12
C GLY A 161 -10.23 -15.97 3.70
N PRO A 162 -9.53 -16.00 4.84
CA PRO A 162 -8.77 -14.86 5.33
C PRO A 162 -7.71 -14.42 4.31
N CYS A 163 -7.24 -13.18 4.41
CA CYS A 163 -6.30 -12.61 3.45
C CYS A 163 -5.02 -12.11 4.14
N ILE A 164 -4.48 -10.97 3.74
CA ILE A 164 -3.12 -10.55 4.08
C ILE A 164 -3.12 -9.70 5.34
N THR A 165 -2.23 -10.01 6.29
CA THR A 165 -2.01 -9.20 7.50
C THR A 165 -0.53 -8.88 7.69
N ILE A 166 -0.17 -7.61 7.51
CA ILE A 166 1.17 -7.05 7.70
C ILE A 166 1.21 -6.41 9.08
N GLN A 167 1.68 -7.15 10.08
CA GLN A 167 1.62 -6.73 11.48
C GLN A 167 3.01 -6.49 12.07
N PHE A 168 3.29 -5.26 12.51
CA PHE A 168 4.53 -4.85 13.18
C PHE A 168 5.82 -5.23 12.44
N VAL A 169 5.76 -5.28 11.11
CA VAL A 169 6.89 -5.59 10.23
C VAL A 169 7.13 -4.46 9.24
N THR A 170 8.29 -4.50 8.60
CA THR A 170 8.74 -3.45 7.68
C THR A 170 9.24 -4.00 6.36
N ASN A 171 9.31 -3.15 5.34
CA ASN A 171 9.81 -3.49 4.00
C ASN A 171 9.02 -4.61 3.34
N ILE A 172 7.76 -4.33 3.01
CA ILE A 172 6.87 -5.27 2.33
C ILE A 172 6.42 -4.69 0.99
N ILE A 173 6.48 -5.50 -0.07
CA ILE A 173 5.87 -5.19 -1.37
C ILE A 173 4.81 -6.25 -1.68
N ILE A 174 3.58 -5.82 -1.93
CA ILE A 174 2.49 -6.66 -2.44
C ILE A 174 2.19 -6.19 -3.85
N HIS A 175 2.49 -7.01 -4.86
CA HIS A 175 2.42 -6.60 -6.26
C HIS A 175 1.74 -7.62 -7.15
N GLY A 176 0.77 -7.17 -7.96
CA GLY A 176 0.20 -8.00 -9.04
C GLY A 176 -0.73 -9.12 -8.56
N LEU A 177 -1.44 -8.94 -7.45
CA LEU A 177 -2.34 -9.95 -6.88
C LEU A 177 -3.82 -9.61 -7.09
N ASN A 178 -4.64 -10.63 -7.32
CA ASN A 178 -6.09 -10.53 -7.21
C ASN A 178 -6.48 -10.90 -5.77
N ILE A 179 -7.05 -9.97 -5.01
CA ILE A 179 -7.41 -10.15 -3.61
C ILE A 179 -8.90 -9.91 -3.46
N HIS A 180 -9.69 -10.96 -3.23
CA HIS A 180 -11.14 -10.80 -3.23
C HIS A 180 -11.87 -11.86 -2.42
N ASP A 181 -13.14 -11.60 -2.10
CA ASP A 181 -13.97 -12.52 -1.31
C ASP A 181 -13.35 -12.88 0.05
N CYS A 182 -12.54 -11.97 0.62
CA CYS A 182 -11.88 -12.19 1.90
C CYS A 182 -12.92 -12.40 3.01
N LYS A 183 -12.66 -13.37 3.88
CA LYS A 183 -13.52 -13.79 4.98
C LYS A 183 -12.79 -13.67 6.31
N GLN A 184 -13.54 -13.69 7.39
CA GLN A 184 -12.97 -13.76 8.74
C GLN A 184 -12.28 -15.11 8.94
N GLY A 185 -11.15 -15.09 9.61
CA GLY A 185 -10.46 -16.26 10.18
C GLY A 185 -10.22 -16.03 11.66
N GLY A 186 -9.61 -16.98 12.35
CA GLY A 186 -9.12 -16.80 13.71
C GLY A 186 -9.61 -17.87 14.66
N ASN A 187 -9.40 -17.61 15.95
CA ASN A 187 -9.47 -18.61 17.02
C ASN A 187 -8.52 -19.79 16.75
N ALA A 188 -7.31 -19.46 16.30
CA ALA A 188 -6.30 -20.42 15.90
C ALA A 188 -4.89 -19.90 16.21
N TYR A 189 -3.93 -20.82 16.23
CA TYR A 189 -2.51 -20.47 16.29
C TYR A 189 -1.97 -20.10 14.90
N VAL A 190 -1.49 -18.87 14.85
CA VAL A 190 -0.85 -18.08 13.78
C VAL A 190 0.68 -18.15 13.67
N ARG A 191 1.33 -18.86 12.74
CA ARG A 191 2.78 -18.68 12.55
C ARG A 191 3.09 -17.41 11.76
N ASP A 192 3.99 -16.58 12.29
CA ASP A 192 4.45 -15.31 11.67
C ASP A 192 5.96 -15.28 11.37
N SER A 193 6.73 -16.18 11.97
CA SER A 193 8.17 -16.37 11.74
C SER A 193 8.57 -17.85 11.94
N PRO A 194 9.81 -18.26 11.63
CA PRO A 194 10.24 -19.65 11.82
C PRO A 194 10.21 -20.06 13.30
N ASP A 195 10.42 -19.09 14.20
CA ASP A 195 10.62 -19.34 15.63
C ASP A 195 9.44 -18.89 16.50
N HIS A 196 8.45 -18.20 15.93
CA HIS A 196 7.28 -17.71 16.66
C HIS A 196 5.96 -18.02 15.96
N TYR A 197 4.95 -18.33 16.78
CA TYR A 197 3.55 -18.36 16.41
C TYR A 197 2.72 -17.93 17.62
N GLY A 198 1.58 -17.27 17.39
CA GLY A 198 0.73 -16.71 18.44
C GLY A 198 -0.75 -17.03 18.25
N TRP A 199 -1.54 -16.92 19.32
CA TRP A 199 -2.99 -17.05 19.23
C TRP A 199 -3.60 -15.84 18.51
N ARG A 200 -4.44 -16.09 17.51
CA ARG A 200 -5.18 -15.06 16.76
C ARG A 200 -6.65 -15.13 17.11
N THR A 201 -7.23 -13.99 17.48
CA THR A 201 -8.69 -13.84 17.58
C THR A 201 -9.29 -13.70 16.18
N VAL A 202 -10.62 -13.57 16.13
CA VAL A 202 -11.33 -13.38 14.87
C VAL A 202 -10.84 -12.13 14.15
N SER A 203 -10.44 -12.26 12.89
CA SER A 203 -10.08 -11.15 12.01
C SER A 203 -11.31 -10.52 11.37
N ASP A 204 -11.19 -9.27 10.94
CA ASP A 204 -12.30 -8.54 10.32
C ASP A 204 -12.63 -9.04 8.90
N GLY A 205 -11.63 -9.63 8.23
CA GLY A 205 -11.73 -10.16 6.87
C GLY A 205 -11.44 -9.11 5.81
N ASP A 206 -10.47 -8.24 6.09
CA ASP A 206 -9.92 -7.27 5.13
C ASP A 206 -9.13 -7.95 4.02
N GLY A 207 -8.96 -7.25 2.89
CA GLY A 207 -8.05 -7.68 1.82
C GLY A 207 -6.59 -7.62 2.24
N VAL A 208 -6.12 -6.42 2.58
CA VAL A 208 -4.78 -6.14 3.09
C VAL A 208 -4.89 -5.32 4.36
N SER A 209 -4.56 -5.93 5.50
CA SER A 209 -4.53 -5.26 6.81
C SER A 209 -3.09 -4.92 7.20
N ILE A 210 -2.80 -3.64 7.43
CA ILE A 210 -1.50 -3.12 7.83
C ILE A 210 -1.61 -2.59 9.25
N PHE A 211 -1.04 -3.32 10.20
CA PHE A 211 -1.13 -3.03 11.63
C PHE A 211 0.24 -2.61 12.17
N GLY A 212 0.46 -1.30 12.35
CA GLY A 212 1.72 -0.77 12.87
C GLY A 212 2.96 -1.10 12.04
N GLY A 213 2.78 -1.42 10.74
CA GLY A 213 3.85 -1.70 9.80
C GLY A 213 4.39 -0.44 9.12
N SER A 214 5.57 -0.54 8.52
CA SER A 214 6.21 0.61 7.86
C SER A 214 6.98 0.25 6.59
N HIS A 215 7.19 1.21 5.69
CA HIS A 215 7.88 0.96 4.40
C HIS A 215 7.16 -0.15 3.62
N ILE A 216 5.90 0.13 3.28
CA ILE A 216 5.01 -0.82 2.61
C ILE A 216 4.55 -0.25 1.27
N TRP A 217 4.53 -1.11 0.26
CA TRP A 217 4.03 -0.76 -1.06
C TRP A 217 3.04 -1.80 -1.56
N VAL A 218 1.79 -1.37 -1.79
CA VAL A 218 0.75 -2.19 -2.42
C VAL A 218 0.50 -1.64 -3.81
N ASP A 219 0.88 -2.43 -4.82
CA ASP A 219 0.98 -1.98 -6.21
C ASP A 219 0.31 -2.95 -7.17
N HIS A 220 -0.38 -2.46 -8.19
CA HIS A 220 -0.96 -3.31 -9.24
C HIS A 220 -1.81 -4.48 -8.72
N CYS A 221 -2.50 -4.30 -7.60
CA CYS A 221 -3.42 -5.29 -7.06
C CYS A 221 -4.85 -5.00 -7.51
N SER A 222 -5.62 -6.05 -7.76
CA SER A 222 -7.07 -5.96 -8.00
C SER A 222 -7.80 -6.41 -6.75
N LEU A 223 -8.56 -5.50 -6.11
CA LEU A 223 -9.22 -5.76 -4.82
C LEU A 223 -10.75 -5.59 -4.92
N SER A 224 -11.52 -6.55 -4.38
CA SER A 224 -13.00 -6.45 -4.38
C SER A 224 -13.68 -7.38 -3.37
N ASN A 225 -14.92 -7.07 -2.99
CA ASN A 225 -15.84 -7.95 -2.26
C ASN A 225 -15.27 -8.62 -0.99
N CYS A 226 -14.45 -7.90 -0.21
CA CYS A 226 -13.97 -8.39 1.08
C CYS A 226 -15.07 -8.31 2.15
N ARG A 227 -14.84 -8.91 3.32
CA ARG A 227 -15.83 -8.89 4.40
C ARG A 227 -15.95 -7.53 5.08
N ASP A 228 -14.83 -6.85 5.34
CA ASP A 228 -14.82 -5.51 5.93
C ASP A 228 -14.12 -4.47 5.04
N GLY A 229 -12.80 -4.27 5.15
CA GLY A 229 -12.02 -3.34 4.32
C GLY A 229 -11.38 -3.97 3.08
N LEU A 230 -11.03 -3.20 2.04
CA LEU A 230 -10.09 -3.69 1.01
C LEU A 230 -8.64 -3.48 1.47
N ILE A 231 -8.30 -2.27 1.91
CA ILE A 231 -6.97 -1.92 2.43
C ILE A 231 -7.11 -1.08 3.70
N ASP A 232 -6.64 -1.63 4.83
CA ASP A 232 -6.68 -0.95 6.12
C ASP A 232 -5.26 -0.71 6.62
N ALA A 233 -4.95 0.53 7.03
CA ALA A 233 -3.67 0.87 7.63
C ALA A 233 -3.90 1.61 8.95
N ILE A 234 -3.49 1.01 10.06
CA ILE A 234 -3.88 1.45 11.40
C ILE A 234 -2.73 1.30 12.40
N ARG A 235 -2.91 1.87 13.60
CA ARG A 235 -2.06 1.61 14.78
C ARG A 235 -0.60 2.00 14.56
N GLY A 236 -0.37 3.20 14.04
CA GLY A 236 0.95 3.77 13.80
C GLY A 236 1.58 3.35 12.48
N ALA A 237 0.83 2.73 11.58
CA ALA A 237 1.32 2.41 10.24
C ALA A 237 1.75 3.68 9.48
N THR A 238 2.89 3.65 8.79
CA THR A 238 3.43 4.84 8.11
C THR A 238 4.43 4.48 7.01
N ALA A 239 4.87 5.47 6.21
CA ALA A 239 5.76 5.26 5.07
C ALA A 239 5.17 4.26 4.07
N ILE A 240 3.94 4.54 3.60
CA ILE A 240 3.17 3.64 2.74
C ILE A 240 2.90 4.29 1.39
N THR A 241 2.94 3.49 0.32
CA THR A 241 2.39 3.87 -0.98
C THR A 241 1.41 2.83 -1.47
N LEU A 242 0.26 3.29 -1.95
CA LEU A 242 -0.82 2.50 -2.51
C LEU A 242 -0.99 2.98 -3.94
N SER A 243 -0.50 2.21 -4.92
CA SER A 243 -0.46 2.66 -6.31
C SER A 243 -0.97 1.67 -7.33
N ASN A 244 -1.44 2.16 -8.47
CA ASN A 244 -1.83 1.32 -9.60
C ASN A 244 -2.85 0.23 -9.26
N ASN A 245 -3.60 0.33 -8.16
CA ASN A 245 -4.56 -0.69 -7.77
C ASN A 245 -5.90 -0.46 -8.47
N TYR A 246 -6.60 -1.55 -8.77
CA TYR A 246 -7.98 -1.50 -9.26
C TYR A 246 -8.91 -1.99 -8.16
N LEU A 247 -9.76 -1.09 -7.65
CA LEU A 247 -10.67 -1.38 -6.54
C LEU A 247 -12.10 -1.30 -7.04
N THR A 248 -12.91 -2.32 -6.76
CA THR A 248 -14.31 -2.40 -7.22
C THR A 248 -15.20 -3.15 -6.24
N HIS A 249 -16.52 -3.03 -6.42
CA HIS A 249 -17.55 -3.84 -5.77
C HIS A 249 -17.36 -3.98 -4.26
N HIS A 250 -17.32 -2.85 -3.55
CA HIS A 250 -17.03 -2.86 -2.13
C HIS A 250 -17.52 -1.60 -1.40
N ASN A 251 -18.01 -1.77 -0.18
CA ASN A 251 -18.53 -0.63 0.59
C ASN A 251 -17.42 0.20 1.26
N LYS A 252 -16.62 -0.44 2.12
CA LYS A 252 -15.59 0.22 2.93
C LYS A 252 -14.23 0.03 2.27
N VAL A 253 -13.84 0.91 1.36
CA VAL A 253 -12.68 0.66 0.48
C VAL A 253 -11.35 0.71 1.24
N MET A 254 -11.02 1.86 1.82
CA MET A 254 -9.71 2.09 2.43
C MET A 254 -9.82 2.89 3.72
N LEU A 255 -9.42 2.29 4.85
CA LEU A 255 -9.40 2.95 6.16
C LEU A 255 -7.97 3.24 6.60
N LEU A 256 -7.62 4.53 6.71
CA LEU A 256 -6.30 4.98 7.10
C LEU A 256 -6.38 5.68 8.47
N GLY A 257 -6.10 4.92 9.52
CA GLY A 257 -6.30 5.28 10.93
C GLY A 257 -7.67 4.82 11.43
N HIS A 258 -7.71 4.05 12.53
CA HIS A 258 -8.92 3.35 13.00
C HIS A 258 -9.76 4.13 14.03
N SER A 259 -9.15 5.05 14.78
CA SER A 259 -9.77 5.69 15.94
C SER A 259 -9.38 7.15 16.08
N ASP A 260 -10.36 8.00 16.34
CA ASP A 260 -10.18 9.44 16.58
C ASP A 260 -9.35 9.70 17.85
N SER A 261 -9.34 8.76 18.81
CA SER A 261 -8.56 8.89 20.05
C SER A 261 -7.13 8.34 19.93
N TYR A 262 -6.78 7.65 18.84
CA TYR A 262 -5.47 7.03 18.67
C TYR A 262 -4.45 8.01 18.06
N THR A 263 -3.93 8.90 18.90
CA THR A 263 -3.08 10.02 18.48
C THR A 263 -1.71 9.65 17.91
N GLN A 264 -1.26 8.39 18.06
CA GLN A 264 -0.03 7.92 17.41
C GLN A 264 -0.17 7.91 15.87
N ASP A 265 -1.40 7.83 15.33
CA ASP A 265 -1.66 7.90 13.89
C ASP A 265 -1.34 9.29 13.30
N LYS A 266 -1.01 10.31 14.11
CA LYS A 266 -0.47 11.59 13.61
C LYS A 266 0.84 11.44 12.83
N ASN A 267 1.58 10.37 13.08
CA ASN A 267 2.81 10.04 12.36
C ASN A 267 2.57 9.27 11.06
N MET A 268 1.31 8.93 10.75
CA MET A 268 0.95 8.21 9.52
C MET A 268 1.17 9.11 8.30
N GLN A 269 1.89 8.59 7.32
CA GLN A 269 2.15 9.26 6.04
C GLN A 269 1.97 8.28 4.89
N ILE A 270 1.00 8.55 4.02
CA ILE A 270 0.60 7.63 2.95
C ILE A 270 0.39 8.37 1.63
N THR A 271 0.95 7.81 0.55
CA THR A 271 0.71 8.25 -0.83
C THR A 271 -0.28 7.30 -1.50
N ILE A 272 -1.35 7.85 -2.07
CA ILE A 272 -2.36 7.14 -2.85
C ILE A 272 -2.29 7.67 -4.28
N ALA A 273 -1.73 6.89 -5.20
CA ALA A 273 -1.39 7.39 -6.53
C ALA A 273 -1.77 6.43 -7.67
N PHE A 274 -2.32 6.95 -8.77
CA PHE A 274 -2.61 6.16 -9.99
C PHE A 274 -3.56 4.97 -9.79
N ASN A 275 -4.33 4.94 -8.71
CA ASN A 275 -5.34 3.90 -8.53
C ASN A 275 -6.56 4.21 -9.39
N HIS A 276 -7.28 3.17 -9.78
CA HIS A 276 -8.60 3.28 -10.36
C HIS A 276 -9.64 2.79 -9.34
N PHE A 277 -10.43 3.72 -8.84
CA PHE A 277 -11.61 3.47 -8.02
C PHE A 277 -12.80 3.28 -8.96
N GLY A 278 -13.08 2.00 -9.22
CA GLY A 278 -14.00 1.53 -10.24
C GLY A 278 -15.43 1.33 -9.74
N GLU A 279 -16.19 0.55 -10.50
CA GLU A 279 -17.62 0.33 -10.28
C GLU A 279 -17.96 -0.33 -8.94
N GLY A 280 -19.18 -0.09 -8.45
CA GLY A 280 -19.72 -0.72 -7.24
C GLY A 280 -19.04 -0.33 -5.94
N LEU A 281 -18.29 0.78 -5.92
CA LEU A 281 -17.72 1.33 -4.70
C LEU A 281 -18.70 2.28 -4.00
N VAL A 282 -18.77 2.21 -2.66
CA VAL A 282 -19.67 3.08 -1.88
C VAL A 282 -18.92 4.29 -1.31
N GLN A 283 -17.83 4.04 -0.56
CA GLN A 283 -17.15 5.07 0.23
C GLN A 283 -15.71 4.72 0.62
N ARG A 284 -15.02 5.67 1.28
CA ARG A 284 -13.69 5.54 1.90
C ARG A 284 -12.56 5.33 0.89
N MET A 285 -12.40 6.24 -0.05
CA MET A 285 -11.37 6.21 -1.08
C MET A 285 -10.44 7.44 -1.02
N PRO A 286 -9.66 7.67 0.06
CA PRO A 286 -9.65 6.97 1.34
C PRO A 286 -10.60 7.58 2.40
N ARG A 287 -10.77 6.91 3.55
CA ARG A 287 -11.19 7.53 4.82
C ARG A 287 -10.00 7.65 5.76
N CYS A 288 -9.63 8.88 6.10
CA CYS A 288 -8.40 9.21 6.82
C CYS A 288 -8.61 9.71 8.25
N ARG A 289 -7.62 9.51 9.12
CA ARG A 289 -7.55 10.13 10.45
C ARG A 289 -6.13 10.58 10.80
N HIS A 290 -6.01 11.72 11.49
CA HIS A 290 -4.78 12.31 12.04
C HIS A 290 -3.66 12.64 11.05
N GLY A 291 -3.13 11.66 10.32
CA GLY A 291 -1.89 11.73 9.55
C GLY A 291 -1.94 12.61 8.30
N TYR A 292 -0.94 12.41 7.43
CA TYR A 292 -0.74 13.13 6.19
C TYR A 292 -0.97 12.21 4.99
N PHE A 293 -1.82 12.63 4.06
CA PHE A 293 -2.26 11.82 2.92
C PHE A 293 -2.09 12.60 1.62
N HIS A 294 -1.26 12.09 0.71
CA HIS A 294 -1.12 12.62 -0.65
C HIS A 294 -1.93 11.77 -1.61
N VAL A 295 -3.02 12.33 -2.13
CA VAL A 295 -3.96 11.67 -3.05
C VAL A 295 -3.75 12.27 -4.43
N VAL A 296 -3.05 11.56 -5.33
CA VAL A 296 -2.56 12.16 -6.58
C VAL A 296 -2.85 11.31 -7.81
N ASN A 297 -3.39 11.93 -8.87
CA ASN A 297 -3.63 11.30 -10.17
C ASN A 297 -4.38 9.94 -10.13
N ASN A 298 -5.35 9.79 -9.23
CA ASN A 298 -6.26 8.64 -9.20
C ASN A 298 -7.53 8.91 -10.03
N ASP A 299 -8.09 7.87 -10.65
CA ASP A 299 -9.37 7.95 -11.38
C ASP A 299 -10.52 7.42 -10.51
N TYR A 300 -11.46 8.29 -10.17
CA TYR A 300 -12.66 7.98 -9.41
C TYR A 300 -13.84 8.00 -10.36
N THR A 301 -14.30 6.81 -10.72
CA THR A 301 -15.38 6.66 -11.69
C THR A 301 -16.73 6.39 -11.02
N HIS A 302 -16.72 5.90 -9.78
CA HIS A 302 -17.94 5.60 -9.02
C HIS A 302 -17.72 5.82 -7.52
N TRP A 303 -18.79 6.27 -6.87
CA TRP A 303 -19.02 6.18 -5.42
C TRP A 303 -20.53 6.19 -5.18
N GLU A 304 -21.01 5.75 -4.01
CA GLU A 304 -22.44 5.83 -3.69
C GLU A 304 -22.72 6.78 -2.51
N MET A 305 -21.68 7.20 -1.78
CA MET A 305 -21.84 8.11 -0.64
C MET A 305 -20.83 9.27 -0.67
N TYR A 306 -19.53 8.96 -0.77
CA TYR A 306 -18.46 9.96 -0.95
C TYR A 306 -17.21 9.26 -1.48
N ALA A 307 -16.28 10.01 -2.06
CA ALA A 307 -14.98 9.47 -2.44
C ALA A 307 -13.97 9.61 -1.30
N VAL A 308 -13.60 10.84 -0.95
CA VAL A 308 -12.54 11.14 0.03
C VAL A 308 -13.17 11.61 1.34
N GLY A 309 -12.77 11.04 2.47
CA GLY A 309 -13.34 11.43 3.76
C GLY A 309 -12.37 11.30 4.93
N GLY A 310 -12.83 11.68 6.11
CA GLY A 310 -12.02 11.54 7.31
C GLY A 310 -12.63 12.17 8.56
N SER A 311 -12.04 11.84 9.71
CA SER A 311 -12.35 12.37 11.03
C SER A 311 -11.05 12.60 11.81
N ALA A 312 -11.09 13.39 12.90
CA ALA A 312 -9.92 13.70 13.71
C ALA A 312 -8.75 14.36 12.94
N ALA A 313 -9.07 15.41 12.19
CA ALA A 313 -8.12 16.36 11.60
C ALA A 313 -6.99 15.77 10.73
N PRO A 314 -7.26 14.86 9.76
CA PRO A 314 -6.25 14.43 8.81
C PRO A 314 -5.86 15.59 7.89
N THR A 315 -4.62 15.60 7.41
CA THR A 315 -4.20 16.46 6.29
C THR A 315 -4.37 15.69 4.99
N ILE A 316 -5.24 16.18 4.10
CA ILE A 316 -5.52 15.56 2.81
C ILE A 316 -5.10 16.52 1.70
N ASN A 317 -4.16 16.07 0.89
CA ASN A 317 -3.64 16.78 -0.26
C ASN A 317 -4.10 16.07 -1.56
N SER A 318 -5.18 16.55 -2.18
CA SER A 318 -5.69 16.05 -3.46
C SER A 318 -5.08 16.82 -4.63
N GLN A 319 -4.39 16.13 -5.54
CA GLN A 319 -3.75 16.74 -6.72
C GLN A 319 -4.00 15.97 -8.02
N GLY A 320 -4.53 16.65 -9.03
CA GLY A 320 -4.66 16.12 -10.39
C GLY A 320 -5.47 14.84 -10.51
N ASN A 321 -6.36 14.52 -9.57
CA ASN A 321 -7.27 13.39 -9.66
C ASN A 321 -8.41 13.69 -10.64
N ARG A 322 -9.13 12.65 -11.05
CA ARG A 322 -10.34 12.78 -11.85
C ARG A 322 -11.52 12.21 -11.07
N PHE A 323 -12.53 13.03 -10.81
CA PHE A 323 -13.73 12.66 -10.07
C PHE A 323 -14.96 12.73 -10.97
N VAL A 324 -15.54 11.58 -11.30
CA VAL A 324 -16.81 11.49 -12.03
C VAL A 324 -17.92 11.22 -11.05
N ALA A 325 -18.69 12.27 -10.72
CA ALA A 325 -19.80 12.10 -9.81
C ALA A 325 -20.86 11.15 -10.39
N PRO A 326 -21.52 10.32 -9.54
CA PRO A 326 -22.71 9.57 -9.91
C PRO A 326 -23.80 10.50 -10.43
N ASP A 327 -24.74 9.96 -11.20
CA ASP A 327 -25.87 10.75 -11.70
C ASP A 327 -26.82 11.23 -10.59
N ASP A 328 -26.80 10.57 -9.43
CA ASP A 328 -27.53 11.00 -8.24
C ASP A 328 -27.15 12.43 -7.82
N ALA A 329 -28.15 13.31 -7.76
CA ALA A 329 -28.00 14.71 -7.39
C ALA A 329 -27.50 14.93 -5.95
N PHE A 330 -27.66 13.95 -5.06
CA PHE A 330 -27.26 14.06 -3.65
C PHE A 330 -25.82 13.58 -3.40
N ASN A 331 -25.19 12.93 -4.38
CA ASN A 331 -23.85 12.33 -4.24
C ASN A 331 -22.79 13.07 -5.08
N LYS A 332 -22.91 14.39 -5.18
CA LYS A 332 -21.98 15.24 -5.97
C LYS A 332 -20.74 15.67 -5.19
N GLU A 333 -20.83 15.75 -3.87
CA GLU A 333 -19.69 16.13 -3.05
C GLU A 333 -18.69 14.98 -2.98
N VAL A 334 -17.44 15.23 -3.38
CA VAL A 334 -16.32 14.28 -3.29
C VAL A 334 -15.96 14.02 -1.84
N THR A 335 -16.07 15.05 -0.99
CA THR A 335 -15.56 15.11 0.38
C THR A 335 -16.59 14.75 1.43
N LYS A 336 -16.17 14.02 2.48
CA LYS A 336 -16.98 13.81 3.69
C LYS A 336 -16.19 14.02 4.98
N HIS A 337 -16.48 15.11 5.68
CA HIS A 337 -15.97 15.39 7.03
C HIS A 337 -16.83 14.64 8.06
N GLU A 338 -16.36 13.48 8.50
CA GLU A 338 -17.09 12.58 9.41
C GLU A 338 -16.96 13.06 10.85
N ASP A 339 -18.04 12.89 11.62
CA ASP A 339 -18.09 13.03 13.08
C ASP A 339 -17.63 14.41 13.62
N ALA A 340 -17.59 15.45 12.77
CA ALA A 340 -17.16 16.79 13.14
C ALA A 340 -18.13 17.87 12.62
N PRO A 341 -18.50 18.87 13.43
CA PRO A 341 -19.25 20.03 12.96
C PRO A 341 -18.36 20.95 12.10
N GLN A 342 -18.97 21.78 11.26
CA GLN A 342 -18.24 22.74 10.41
C GLN A 342 -17.36 23.70 11.20
N SER A 343 -17.74 24.06 12.42
CA SER A 343 -16.91 24.88 13.31
C SER A 343 -15.55 24.25 13.62
N GLU A 344 -15.44 22.93 13.52
CA GLU A 344 -14.22 22.16 13.75
C GLU A 344 -13.50 21.84 12.44
N TRP A 345 -14.18 21.14 11.51
CA TRP A 345 -13.50 20.60 10.32
C TRP A 345 -13.00 21.70 9.37
N LYS A 346 -13.57 22.91 9.42
CA LYS A 346 -13.06 24.05 8.63
C LYS A 346 -11.59 24.38 8.91
N HIS A 347 -11.05 23.91 10.04
CA HIS A 347 -9.66 24.08 10.44
C HIS A 347 -8.75 22.92 10.01
N TRP A 348 -9.30 21.82 9.49
CA TRP A 348 -8.53 20.71 8.96
C TRP A 348 -7.93 21.10 7.61
N ASN A 349 -6.77 20.56 7.26
CA ASN A 349 -6.05 20.95 6.03
C ASN A 349 -6.43 20.03 4.87
N TRP A 350 -7.54 20.33 4.18
CA TRP A 350 -8.00 19.57 3.01
C TRP A 350 -7.88 20.45 1.77
N ARG A 351 -7.07 20.00 0.83
CA ARG A 351 -6.69 20.77 -0.37
C ARG A 351 -7.06 19.98 -1.62
N SER A 352 -7.47 20.71 -2.66
CA SER A 352 -7.71 20.18 -4.01
C SER A 352 -7.06 21.11 -5.02
N GLU A 353 -6.22 20.55 -5.90
CA GLU A 353 -5.46 21.31 -6.89
C GLU A 353 -5.34 20.54 -8.21
N GLY A 354 -5.75 21.17 -9.32
CA GLY A 354 -5.69 20.53 -10.65
C GLY A 354 -6.63 19.34 -10.85
N ASP A 355 -7.47 19.02 -9.87
CA ASP A 355 -8.46 17.95 -9.95
C ASP A 355 -9.52 18.26 -11.03
N LEU A 356 -9.90 17.24 -11.81
CA LEU A 356 -11.00 17.34 -12.78
C LEU A 356 -12.29 16.87 -12.14
N MET A 357 -13.24 17.79 -12.02
CA MET A 357 -14.58 17.52 -11.53
C MET A 357 -15.55 17.31 -12.70
N VAL A 358 -16.13 16.11 -12.80
CA VAL A 358 -17.04 15.73 -13.88
C VAL A 358 -18.43 15.43 -13.30
N ASN A 359 -19.47 15.67 -14.10
CA ASN A 359 -20.87 15.39 -13.75
C ASN A 359 -21.36 16.11 -12.47
N GLY A 360 -20.87 17.33 -12.24
CA GLY A 360 -21.26 18.16 -11.08
C GLY A 360 -20.50 17.83 -9.80
N ALA A 361 -19.46 16.98 -9.87
CA ALA A 361 -18.57 16.75 -8.73
C ALA A 361 -18.02 18.07 -8.17
N PHE A 362 -17.79 18.13 -6.86
CA PHE A 362 -17.04 19.22 -6.25
C PHE A 362 -16.33 18.78 -4.98
N PHE A 363 -15.28 19.50 -4.60
CA PHE A 363 -14.47 19.24 -3.42
C PHE A 363 -14.58 20.42 -2.45
N THR A 364 -14.97 20.15 -1.20
CA THR A 364 -15.04 21.17 -0.14
C THR A 364 -13.69 21.26 0.57
N ALA A 365 -12.87 22.23 0.16
CA ALA A 365 -11.57 22.49 0.78
C ALA A 365 -11.70 23.20 2.14
N SER A 366 -10.69 23.04 3.00
CA SER A 366 -10.65 23.62 4.34
C SER A 366 -9.22 23.93 4.82
N GLY A 367 -9.11 24.68 5.92
CA GLY A 367 -7.84 24.99 6.57
C GLY A 367 -7.17 26.25 6.03
N ALA A 368 -5.94 26.50 6.46
CA ALA A 368 -5.20 27.76 6.22
C ALA A 368 -4.64 27.90 4.78
N GLY A 369 -5.00 27.00 3.86
CA GLY A 369 -4.44 26.95 2.51
C GLY A 369 -3.05 26.32 2.44
N ALA A 370 -2.41 26.45 1.28
CA ALA A 370 -1.08 25.91 0.98
C ALA A 370 0.05 26.63 1.73
N SER A 371 1.02 25.90 2.28
CA SER A 371 2.29 26.49 2.70
C SER A 371 3.07 27.00 1.47
N SER A 372 4.04 27.90 1.67
CA SER A 372 4.92 28.35 0.57
C SER A 372 5.76 27.22 -0.04
N SER A 373 6.07 26.17 0.73
CA SER A 373 6.71 24.93 0.24
C SER A 373 5.75 24.10 -0.63
N TYR A 374 4.49 23.97 -0.21
CA TYR A 374 3.46 23.31 -1.01
C TYR A 374 3.22 24.00 -2.35
N ALA A 375 3.12 25.33 -2.37
CA ALA A 375 2.93 26.10 -3.60
C ALA A 375 4.12 25.92 -4.59
N LYS A 376 5.33 25.63 -4.09
CA LYS A 376 6.47 25.23 -4.92
C LYS A 376 6.34 23.79 -5.40
N ALA A 377 5.98 22.86 -4.52
CA ALA A 377 5.74 21.47 -4.87
C ALA A 377 4.65 21.33 -5.95
N SER A 378 3.64 22.19 -5.93
CA SER A 378 2.58 22.20 -6.93
C SER A 378 2.90 22.95 -8.22
N SER A 379 3.92 23.83 -8.21
CA SER A 379 4.41 24.48 -9.42
C SER A 379 5.00 23.51 -10.46
N LEU A 380 5.44 22.31 -10.00
CA LEU A 380 5.79 21.15 -10.83
C LEU A 380 4.63 20.13 -10.83
N GLY A 381 3.42 20.59 -11.12
CA GLY A 381 2.16 19.90 -10.78
C GLY A 381 2.04 18.43 -11.20
N ALA A 382 1.10 17.74 -10.54
CA ALA A 382 0.59 16.43 -10.94
C ALA A 382 0.23 16.41 -12.44
N ARG A 383 0.07 15.22 -13.04
CA ARG A 383 -0.38 15.13 -14.44
C ARG A 383 -1.68 15.90 -14.62
N PRO A 384 -1.90 16.54 -15.78
CA PRO A 384 -3.20 17.09 -16.11
C PRO A 384 -4.27 16.03 -15.89
N SER A 385 -5.30 16.37 -15.11
CA SER A 385 -6.38 15.44 -14.75
C SER A 385 -7.13 14.89 -15.96
N SER A 386 -7.01 15.52 -17.14
CA SER A 386 -7.50 15.02 -18.43
C SER A 386 -6.82 13.74 -18.92
N VAL A 387 -5.60 13.43 -18.48
CA VAL A 387 -4.88 12.21 -18.87
C VAL A 387 -4.95 11.11 -17.80
N VAL A 388 -5.63 11.36 -16.67
CA VAL A 388 -5.74 10.40 -15.57
C VAL A 388 -6.33 9.08 -16.03
N GLY A 389 -7.40 9.12 -16.85
CA GLY A 389 -7.99 7.90 -17.39
C GLY A 389 -7.02 7.06 -18.24
N SER A 390 -6.04 7.68 -18.93
CA SER A 390 -5.04 6.93 -19.70
C SER A 390 -3.89 6.39 -18.83
N ILE A 391 -3.41 7.17 -17.85
CA ILE A 391 -2.27 6.76 -17.00
C ILE A 391 -2.67 5.74 -15.93
N THR A 392 -3.98 5.59 -15.67
CA THR A 392 -4.56 4.58 -14.78
C THR A 392 -5.26 3.44 -15.54
N ALA A 393 -5.24 3.44 -16.88
CA ALA A 393 -5.93 2.44 -17.71
C ALA A 393 -5.45 0.99 -17.48
N SER A 394 -4.26 0.83 -16.90
CA SER A 394 -3.68 -0.47 -16.53
C SER A 394 -3.64 -0.72 -15.03
N ALA A 395 -4.42 0.02 -14.24
CA ALA A 395 -4.57 -0.26 -12.82
C ALA A 395 -5.10 -1.69 -12.60
N GLY A 396 -4.69 -2.30 -11.49
CA GLY A 396 -4.97 -3.70 -11.17
C GLY A 396 -3.88 -4.64 -11.66
N THR A 397 -4.19 -5.94 -11.64
CA THR A 397 -3.21 -6.97 -12.03
C THR A 397 -2.83 -6.89 -13.50
N LEU A 398 -1.55 -7.10 -13.78
CA LEU A 398 -1.00 -7.04 -15.12
C LEU A 398 -0.87 -8.43 -15.75
N GLY A 399 -1.29 -8.57 -17.01
CA GLY A 399 -1.12 -9.78 -17.81
C GLY A 399 0.31 -10.01 -18.31
N CYS A 400 1.33 -9.85 -17.46
CA CYS A 400 2.74 -9.99 -17.86
C CYS A 400 3.02 -11.41 -18.39
N LYS A 401 3.67 -11.52 -19.55
CA LYS A 401 4.10 -12.82 -20.12
C LYS A 401 5.61 -12.92 -20.19
N LYS A 402 6.15 -14.08 -19.83
CA LYS A 402 7.60 -14.34 -19.93
C LYS A 402 8.10 -14.10 -21.36
N GLY A 403 9.25 -13.46 -21.50
CA GLY A 403 9.84 -13.13 -22.80
C GLY A 403 9.15 -12.00 -23.56
N LYS A 404 8.19 -11.29 -22.96
CA LYS A 404 7.55 -10.10 -23.50
C LYS A 404 7.59 -8.97 -22.47
N ARG A 405 7.42 -7.73 -22.92
CA ARG A 405 7.12 -6.61 -22.02
C ARG A 405 5.86 -6.93 -21.22
N CYS A 406 5.86 -6.51 -19.97
CA CYS A 406 4.62 -6.31 -19.24
C CYS A 406 4.03 -4.95 -19.67
#